data_AF-A0A535H7I6-F1
#
_entry.id   AF-A0A535H7I6-F1
#
_cell.length_a   1.000
_cell.length_b   1.000
_cell.length_c   1.000
_cell.angle_alpha   90.00
_cell.angle_beta   90.00
_cell.angle_gamma   90.00
#
_symmetry.space_group_name_H-M   'P 1'
#
loop_
_entity.id
_entity.type
_entity.pdbx_description
1 polymer ?
#
loop_
_entity_poly.entity_id
_entity_poly.type
_entity_poly.pdbx_seq_one_letter_code
_entity_poly.pdbx_strand_id
1 'polypeptide(L)'
;MAEAERHRLQEVREDKQPWYRWGPYLSERQWGTVREDYSPNGEAWDFLTHDQARSHTYRWGEDGLMGISDDQQQLCFALALWNGADSILKERLFGLTNSEGNHGEDVKEYYYFLDNTPTHSYMKALY
;
A
#
# COMPACT_ATOMS: atom_id res chain seq x y z
N MET A 1 -19.65 12.35 14.05
CA MET A 1 -18.36 11.64 13.91
C MET A 1 -17.86 11.14 15.27
N ALA A 2 -17.47 12.02 16.21
CA ALA A 2 -16.87 11.59 17.49
C ALA A 2 -17.76 10.65 18.35
N GLU A 3 -19.07 10.83 18.36
CA GLU A 3 -19.98 9.96 19.14
C GLU A 3 -20.11 8.55 18.55
N ALA A 4 -20.28 8.45 17.23
CA ALA A 4 -20.29 7.17 16.54
C ALA A 4 -18.96 6.43 16.74
N GLU A 5 -17.83 7.12 16.69
CA GLU A 5 -16.53 6.50 16.89
C GLU A 5 -16.33 5.98 18.32
N ARG A 6 -16.78 6.74 19.33
CA ARG A 6 -16.76 6.25 20.72
C ARG A 6 -17.59 4.97 20.89
N HIS A 7 -18.75 4.89 20.23
CA HIS A 7 -19.58 3.69 20.25
C HIS A 7 -18.85 2.49 19.63
N ARG A 8 -18.23 2.65 18.46
CA ARG A 8 -17.46 1.56 17.83
C ARG A 8 -16.28 1.12 18.69
N LEU A 9 -15.57 2.06 19.30
CA LEU A 9 -14.49 1.74 20.24
C LEU A 9 -15.00 0.99 21.49
N GLN A 10 -16.22 1.28 21.94
CA GLN A 10 -16.86 0.50 23.00
C GLN A 10 -17.21 -0.91 22.52
N GLU A 11 -17.76 -1.06 21.31
CA GLU A 11 -18.02 -2.38 20.72
C GLU A 11 -16.75 -3.21 20.56
N VAL A 12 -15.61 -2.60 20.22
CA VAL A 12 -14.30 -3.28 20.23
C VAL A 12 -13.94 -3.77 21.63
N ARG A 13 -14.04 -2.90 22.65
CA ARG A 13 -13.69 -3.26 24.04
C ARG A 13 -14.56 -4.36 24.62
N GLU A 14 -15.82 -4.40 24.20
CA GLU A 14 -16.81 -5.39 24.60
C GLU A 14 -16.83 -6.63 23.68
N ASP A 15 -15.90 -6.71 22.72
CA ASP A 15 -15.75 -7.79 21.74
C ASP A 15 -17.04 -8.11 20.95
N LYS A 16 -17.82 -7.06 20.66
CA LYS A 16 -19.12 -7.15 19.96
C LYS A 16 -18.97 -7.14 18.44
N GLN A 17 -18.01 -6.37 17.93
CA GLN A 17 -17.78 -6.20 16.50
C GLN A 17 -16.28 -6.05 16.22
N PRO A 18 -15.73 -6.77 15.22
CA PRO A 18 -14.31 -6.75 14.90
C PRO A 18 -13.97 -5.55 14.01
N TRP A 19 -14.08 -4.33 14.53
CA TRP A 19 -13.86 -3.10 13.74
C TRP A 19 -12.46 -2.99 13.14
N TYR A 20 -11.45 -3.58 13.79
CA TYR A 20 -10.08 -3.60 13.28
C TYR A 20 -9.84 -4.68 12.22
N ARG A 21 -10.87 -5.47 11.87
CA ARG A 21 -10.71 -6.51 10.86
C ARG A 21 -10.30 -5.92 9.52
N TRP A 22 -10.71 -4.70 9.18
CA TRP A 22 -10.36 -4.06 7.91
C TRP A 22 -9.71 -2.71 8.17
N GLY A 23 -8.58 -2.46 7.51
CA GLY A 23 -7.84 -1.22 7.68
C GLY A 23 -6.76 -1.03 6.62
N PRO A 24 -5.99 0.07 6.71
CA PRO A 24 -4.91 0.38 5.79
C PRO A 24 -3.65 -0.41 6.17
N TYR A 25 -3.76 -1.73 6.24
CA TYR A 25 -2.66 -2.63 6.58
C TYR A 25 -1.89 -3.09 5.35
N LEU A 26 -2.42 -2.86 4.14
CA LEU A 26 -1.71 -3.11 2.90
C LEU A 26 -0.58 -2.08 2.76
N SER A 27 0.65 -2.56 2.67
CA SER A 27 1.79 -1.68 2.46
C SER A 27 1.81 -1.17 1.01
N GLU A 28 2.26 0.07 0.82
CA GLU A 28 2.48 0.69 -0.50
C GLU A 28 3.98 0.92 -0.74
N ARG A 29 4.80 -0.06 -0.35
CA ARG A 29 6.25 0.10 -0.21
C ARG A 29 7.08 -0.77 -1.16
N GLN A 30 6.48 -1.61 -2.01
CA GLN A 30 7.31 -2.49 -2.87
C GLN A 30 8.12 -1.73 -3.93
N TRP A 31 7.85 -0.44 -4.12
CA TRP A 31 8.70 0.44 -4.91
C TRP A 31 10.09 0.68 -4.27
N GLY A 32 10.24 0.57 -2.94
CA GLY A 32 11.43 0.97 -2.18
C GLY A 32 11.84 -0.04 -1.08
N THR A 33 11.65 -1.33 -1.33
CA THR A 33 12.12 -2.42 -0.45
C THR A 33 12.99 -3.38 -1.23
N VAL A 34 13.81 -4.17 -0.53
CA VAL A 34 14.50 -5.33 -1.12
C VAL A 34 13.41 -6.23 -1.71
N ARG A 35 13.34 -6.29 -3.04
CA ARG A 35 12.33 -7.08 -3.76
C ARG A 35 12.71 -8.57 -3.68
N GLU A 36 11.78 -9.43 -4.09
CA GLU A 36 12.08 -10.86 -4.21
C GLU A 36 13.22 -11.07 -5.20
N ASP A 37 14.40 -11.33 -4.67
CA ASP A 37 15.59 -11.50 -5.48
C ASP A 37 15.77 -12.98 -5.85
N TYR A 38 15.55 -13.27 -7.12
CA TYR A 38 15.86 -14.57 -7.71
C TYR A 38 17.02 -14.48 -8.71
N SER A 39 17.78 -13.38 -8.68
CA SER A 39 18.96 -13.23 -9.54
C SER A 39 20.07 -14.19 -9.11
N PRO A 40 20.92 -14.67 -10.06
CA PRO A 40 22.05 -15.52 -9.71
C PRO A 40 23.10 -14.84 -8.83
N ASN A 41 23.13 -13.50 -8.81
CA ASN A 41 24.22 -12.70 -8.24
C ASN A 41 23.82 -11.90 -6.98
N GLY A 42 22.55 -11.94 -6.55
CA GLY A 42 22.10 -11.17 -5.39
C GLY A 42 21.77 -9.70 -5.68
N GLU A 43 21.35 -9.37 -6.91
CA GLU A 43 20.98 -8.02 -7.36
C GLU A 43 19.52 -7.65 -7.00
N ALA A 44 19.21 -7.64 -5.71
CA ALA A 44 17.84 -7.49 -5.20
C ALA A 44 17.14 -6.15 -5.55
N TRP A 45 17.91 -5.13 -5.93
CA TRP A 45 17.39 -3.81 -6.29
C TRP A 45 17.01 -3.70 -7.76
N ASP A 46 17.70 -4.45 -8.63
CA ASP A 46 17.56 -4.35 -10.09
C ASP A 46 16.78 -5.53 -10.69
N PHE A 47 16.67 -6.65 -9.97
CA PHE A 47 16.05 -7.87 -10.46
C PHE A 47 14.58 -7.72 -10.88
N LEU A 48 13.76 -7.11 -10.01
CA LEU A 48 12.33 -6.92 -10.27
C LEU A 48 12.08 -5.46 -10.64
N THR A 49 11.96 -5.14 -11.92
CA THR A 49 11.75 -3.76 -12.41
C THR A 49 10.31 -3.26 -12.16
N HIS A 50 10.10 -1.94 -12.21
CA HIS A 50 8.76 -1.35 -12.15
C HIS A 50 7.80 -1.93 -13.22
N ASP A 51 8.30 -2.20 -14.43
CA ASP A 51 7.48 -2.73 -15.53
C ASP A 51 6.98 -4.15 -15.24
N GLN A 52 7.85 -4.99 -14.68
CA GLN A 52 7.50 -6.36 -14.25
C GLN A 52 6.60 -6.35 -13.02
N ALA A 53 6.84 -5.43 -12.07
CA ALA A 53 6.15 -5.36 -10.79
C ALA A 53 4.62 -5.35 -10.96
N ARG A 54 4.11 -4.68 -12.00
CA ARG A 54 2.67 -4.62 -12.35
C ARG A 54 2.01 -5.99 -12.53
N SER A 55 2.77 -6.96 -13.04
CA SER A 55 2.30 -8.31 -13.34
C SER A 55 3.00 -9.37 -12.48
N HIS A 56 3.65 -8.95 -11.39
CA HIS A 56 4.40 -9.83 -10.51
C HIS A 56 3.56 -10.25 -9.31
N THR A 57 3.45 -11.56 -9.10
CA THR A 57 2.89 -12.11 -7.86
C THR A 57 3.99 -12.17 -6.81
N TYR A 58 3.97 -11.21 -5.88
CA TYR A 58 4.84 -11.24 -4.72
C TYR A 58 4.50 -12.44 -3.84
N ARG A 59 5.52 -13.20 -3.41
CA ARG A 59 5.34 -14.26 -2.41
C ARG A 59 5.59 -13.75 -0.99
N TRP A 60 6.56 -12.85 -0.83
CA TRP A 60 7.07 -12.40 0.48
C TRP A 60 6.83 -10.90 0.70
N GLY A 61 5.79 -10.37 0.06
CA GLY A 61 5.37 -8.99 0.22
C GLY A 61 4.04 -8.72 -0.46
N GLU A 62 3.59 -7.49 -0.31
CA GLU A 62 2.34 -6.99 -0.82
C GLU A 62 2.50 -5.51 -1.20
N ASP A 63 1.72 -5.04 -2.17
CA ASP A 63 1.74 -3.66 -2.62
C ASP A 63 0.34 -3.23 -3.05
N GLY A 64 0.00 -1.96 -2.85
CA GLY A 64 -1.18 -1.40 -3.46
C GLY A 64 -1.39 0.06 -3.11
N LEU A 65 -1.73 0.88 -4.12
CA LEU A 65 -2.01 2.29 -3.94
C LEU A 65 -3.23 2.49 -3.04
N MET A 66 -3.02 3.18 -1.91
CA MET A 66 -4.06 3.49 -0.91
C MET A 66 -4.86 2.24 -0.51
N GLY A 67 -4.13 1.14 -0.32
CA GLY A 67 -4.70 -0.17 -0.09
C GLY A 67 -5.37 -0.36 1.26
N ILE A 68 -6.32 -1.29 1.29
CA ILE A 68 -6.91 -1.83 2.51
C ILE A 68 -6.79 -3.35 2.49
N SER A 69 -6.63 -3.96 3.65
CA SER A 69 -6.68 -5.41 3.76
C SER A 69 -7.41 -5.81 5.03
N ASP A 70 -7.69 -7.10 5.16
CA ASP A 70 -8.01 -7.61 6.47
C ASP A 70 -6.78 -7.58 7.41
N ASP A 71 -7.01 -7.72 8.72
CA ASP A 71 -6.00 -7.69 9.78
C ASP A 71 -4.96 -8.82 9.69
N GLN A 72 -5.21 -9.84 8.87
CA GLN A 72 -4.28 -10.92 8.56
C GLN A 72 -3.73 -10.85 7.13
N GLN A 73 -4.05 -9.80 6.37
CA GLN A 73 -3.63 -9.59 4.98
C GLN A 73 -3.94 -10.78 4.05
N GLN A 74 -5.02 -11.52 4.33
CA GLN A 74 -5.47 -12.63 3.48
C GLN A 74 -6.20 -12.14 2.22
N LEU A 75 -6.87 -10.99 2.33
CA LEU A 75 -7.60 -10.29 1.29
C LEU A 75 -7.12 -8.85 1.25
N CYS A 76 -6.57 -8.47 0.09
CA CYS A 76 -6.02 -7.14 -0.15
C CYS A 76 -6.80 -6.46 -1.28
N PHE A 77 -7.13 -5.20 -1.08
CA PHE A 77 -7.77 -4.33 -2.06
C PHE A 77 -6.91 -3.09 -2.24
N ALA A 78 -6.82 -2.58 -3.47
CA ALA A 78 -6.10 -1.36 -3.78
C ALA A 78 -6.83 -0.57 -4.86
N LEU A 79 -6.53 0.72 -4.96
CA LEU A 79 -7.04 1.55 -6.04
C LEU A 79 -6.21 1.36 -7.31
N ALA A 80 -6.91 1.27 -8.45
CA ALA A 80 -6.33 1.31 -9.77
C ALA A 80 -6.88 2.54 -10.50
N LEU A 81 -6.00 3.48 -10.84
CA LEU A 81 -6.37 4.74 -11.49
C LEU A 81 -5.85 4.79 -12.92
N TRP A 82 -6.59 5.43 -13.83
CA TRP A 82 -6.12 5.67 -15.18
C TRP A 82 -6.23 7.16 -15.51
N ASN A 83 -5.14 7.74 -15.97
CA ASN A 83 -5.11 9.14 -16.39
C ASN A 83 -5.63 9.36 -17.83
N GLY A 84 -5.96 8.28 -18.56
CA GLY A 84 -6.42 8.36 -19.96
C GLY A 84 -5.30 8.44 -21.00
N ALA A 85 -4.04 8.55 -20.57
CA ALA A 85 -2.89 8.78 -21.45
C ALA A 85 -1.88 7.62 -21.41
N ASP A 86 -1.64 7.05 -20.23
CA ASP A 86 -0.69 5.96 -20.06
C ASP A 86 -1.26 4.64 -20.55
N SER A 87 -0.38 3.75 -21.02
CA SER A 87 -0.75 2.41 -21.44
C SER A 87 -1.01 1.45 -20.28
N ILE A 88 -0.96 1.94 -19.04
CA ILE A 88 -1.10 1.15 -17.81
C ILE A 88 -2.06 1.80 -16.83
N LEU A 89 -2.60 0.96 -15.94
CA LEU A 89 -3.25 1.43 -14.72
C LEU A 89 -2.19 1.76 -13.67
N LYS A 90 -2.48 2.81 -12.91
CA LYS A 90 -1.71 3.23 -11.75
C LYS A 90 -2.25 2.51 -10.52
N GLU A 91 -1.53 1.48 -10.10
CA GLU A 91 -1.92 0.59 -9.00
C GLU A 91 -0.96 0.66 -7.81
N ARG A 92 0.14 1.41 -7.95
CA ARG A 92 1.20 1.57 -6.95
C ARG A 92 1.99 2.84 -7.18
N LEU A 93 2.70 3.27 -6.14
CA LEU A 93 3.64 4.37 -6.21
C LEU A 93 4.84 4.01 -7.10
N PHE A 94 5.31 4.99 -7.85
CA PHE A 94 6.53 4.95 -8.64
C PHE A 94 7.63 5.57 -7.81
N GLY A 95 8.63 4.76 -7.50
CA GLY A 95 9.82 5.25 -6.83
C GLY A 95 11.08 4.68 -7.43
N LEU A 96 12.17 5.35 -7.10
CA LEU A 96 13.51 5.10 -7.60
C LEU A 96 14.36 4.47 -6.52
N THR A 97 15.23 3.54 -6.90
CA THR A 97 16.28 3.02 -6.01
C THR A 97 17.39 4.05 -5.81
N ASN A 98 18.34 3.74 -4.91
CA ASN A 98 19.47 4.62 -4.63
C ASN A 98 20.34 4.94 -5.87
N SER A 99 20.49 4.00 -6.80
CA SER A 99 21.27 4.21 -8.03
C SER A 99 20.51 5.00 -9.09
N GLU A 100 19.18 4.96 -9.06
CA GLU A 100 18.30 5.66 -10.01
C GLU A 100 18.01 7.11 -9.59
N GLY A 101 18.01 7.41 -8.29
CA GLY A 101 17.65 8.72 -7.76
C GLY A 101 18.83 9.67 -7.58
N ASN A 102 18.67 10.93 -8.03
CA ASN A 102 19.67 11.99 -7.84
C ASN A 102 20.00 12.29 -6.36
N HIS A 103 19.11 11.91 -5.43
CA HIS A 103 19.26 12.12 -3.99
C HIS A 103 19.06 10.81 -3.19
N GLY A 104 19.34 9.67 -3.82
CA GLY A 104 19.04 8.35 -3.26
C GLY A 104 17.60 7.90 -3.52
N GLU A 105 17.15 6.91 -2.74
CA GLU A 105 15.80 6.33 -2.83
C GLU A 105 14.71 7.39 -2.64
N ASP A 106 13.73 7.44 -3.56
CA ASP A 106 12.68 8.47 -3.53
C ASP A 106 11.40 8.07 -4.30
N VAL A 107 10.23 8.47 -3.80
CA VAL A 107 8.93 8.37 -4.50
C VAL A 107 8.73 9.60 -5.36
N LYS A 108 8.26 9.40 -6.60
CA LYS A 108 8.05 10.50 -7.56
C LYS A 108 6.60 10.98 -7.65
N GLU A 109 5.85 10.80 -6.57
CA GLU A 109 4.43 11.11 -6.50
C GLU A 109 4.11 11.97 -5.28
N TYR A 110 3.08 12.79 -5.44
CA TYR A 110 2.52 13.59 -4.36
C TYR A 110 1.27 12.92 -3.85
N TYR A 111 1.34 12.40 -2.64
CA TYR A 111 0.21 11.75 -1.99
C TYR A 111 0.28 11.98 -0.48
N TYR A 112 -0.89 12.01 0.16
CA TYR A 112 -0.98 12.31 1.59
C TYR A 112 -2.10 11.52 2.24
N PHE A 113 -1.81 10.90 3.38
CA PHE A 113 -2.85 10.44 4.29
C PHE A 113 -3.36 11.63 5.10
N LEU A 114 -4.65 11.92 4.96
CA LEU A 114 -5.27 13.12 5.52
C LEU A 114 -6.00 12.85 6.83
N ASP A 115 -6.70 11.72 6.92
CA ASP A 115 -7.50 11.38 8.09
C ASP A 115 -7.77 9.88 8.17
N ASN A 116 -7.89 9.35 9.38
CA ASN A 116 -8.28 7.97 9.64
C ASN A 116 -8.84 7.86 11.06
N THR A 117 -10.08 7.37 11.19
CA THR A 117 -10.63 7.06 12.52
C THR A 117 -9.93 5.85 13.13
N PRO A 118 -9.79 5.75 14.47
CA PRO A 118 -9.19 4.59 15.14
C PRO A 118 -9.75 3.23 14.70
N THR A 119 -11.04 3.16 14.40
CA THR A 119 -11.71 1.93 13.91
C THR A 119 -11.70 1.75 12.40
N HIS A 120 -10.97 2.60 11.66
CA HIS A 120 -10.88 2.61 10.19
C HIS A 120 -12.22 2.71 9.44
N SER A 121 -13.30 3.04 10.16
CA SER A 121 -14.64 3.26 9.60
C SER A 121 -14.69 4.42 8.60
N TYR A 122 -13.69 5.31 8.64
CA TYR A 122 -13.45 6.36 7.67
C TYR A 122 -11.95 6.55 7.49
N MET A 123 -11.54 6.64 6.22
CA MET A 123 -10.17 6.90 5.78
C MET A 123 -10.22 7.94 4.66
N LYS A 124 -9.24 8.85 4.66
CA LYS A 124 -9.11 9.89 3.63
C LYS A 124 -7.65 10.03 3.24
N ALA A 125 -7.42 9.99 1.94
CA ALA A 125 -6.15 10.30 1.34
C ALA A 125 -6.32 11.29 0.16
N LEU A 126 -5.24 11.94 -0.22
CA LEU A 126 -5.12 12.76 -1.41
C LEU A 126 -4.08 12.12 -2.33
N TYR A 127 -4.46 11.97 -3.59
CA TYR A 127 -3.64 11.54 -4.71
C TYR A 127 -3.84 12.52 -5.85
#